data_AF-G0TZN9-F1
#
_entry.id   AF-G0TZN9-F1
#
_cell.length_a   1.000
_cell.length_b   1.000
_cell.length_c   1.000
_cell.angle_alpha   90.00
_cell.angle_beta   90.00
_cell.angle_gamma   90.00
#
_symmetry.space_group_name_H-M   'P 1'
#
loop_
_entity.id
_entity.type
_entity.pdbx_description
1 polymer ?
#
loop_
_entity_poly.entity_id
_entity_poly.type
_entity_poly.pdbx_seq_one_letter_code
_entity_poly.pdbx_strand_id
1 'polypeptide(L)'
;MGKGHGSTAVEVPPELAFIKQGHLNMLLLVGKDGEAERIPTGNLSFMNDPRVVRNRSMDQVNFNGDCAFKVTLEFRDAVACVEETAVRETTDWVLCSSRGNNAFYSPVEKRLVLQNCTVCLQSNVPALVDPFTIVLCLQDDVWQVERVLR
;
A
#
# COMPACT_ATOMS: atom_id res chain seq x y z
N MET A 1 -31.17 -5.82 -11.87
CA MET A 1 -30.28 -6.95 -11.53
C MET A 1 -28.87 -6.41 -11.45
N GLY A 2 -28.40 -6.10 -10.24
CA GLY A 2 -27.09 -5.50 -10.02
C GLY A 2 -25.98 -6.51 -10.29
N LYS A 3 -25.05 -6.17 -11.18
CA LYS A 3 -23.80 -6.91 -11.33
C LYS A 3 -22.98 -6.68 -10.07
N GLY A 4 -22.85 -7.73 -9.24
CA GLY A 4 -21.96 -7.73 -8.10
C GLY A 4 -20.57 -7.33 -8.55
N HIS A 5 -19.99 -6.36 -7.86
CA HIS A 5 -18.58 -6.01 -8.01
C HIS A 5 -17.81 -7.24 -7.55
N GLY A 6 -17.32 -8.03 -8.51
CA GLY A 6 -16.46 -9.16 -8.21
C GLY A 6 -15.22 -8.61 -7.54
N SER A 7 -15.02 -8.93 -6.26
CA SER A 7 -13.74 -8.73 -5.59
C SER A 7 -12.70 -9.44 -6.45
N THR A 8 -11.90 -8.68 -7.20
CA THR A 8 -10.83 -9.25 -8.00
C THR A 8 -9.84 -9.81 -6.99
N ALA A 9 -9.62 -11.13 -7.01
CA ALA A 9 -8.73 -11.76 -6.03
C ALA A 9 -7.32 -11.17 -6.19
N VAL A 10 -6.67 -10.85 -5.07
CA VAL A 10 -5.31 -10.30 -5.10
C VAL A 10 -4.37 -11.34 -5.71
N GLU A 11 -3.59 -10.92 -6.71
CA GLU A 11 -2.55 -11.74 -7.30
C GLU A 11 -1.34 -11.76 -6.38
N VAL A 12 -1.02 -12.95 -5.88
CA VAL A 12 0.06 -13.16 -4.91
C VAL A 12 0.84 -14.43 -5.24
N PRO A 13 2.15 -14.47 -4.96
CA PRO A 13 2.92 -15.70 -5.03
C PRO A 13 2.47 -16.68 -3.92
N PRO A 14 2.76 -18.00 -4.05
CA PRO A 14 2.26 -19.02 -3.13
C PRO A 14 2.54 -18.75 -1.64
N GLU A 15 3.70 -18.20 -1.31
CA GLU A 15 4.09 -17.86 0.05
C GLU A 15 3.28 -16.70 0.67
N LEU A 16 2.58 -15.92 -0.16
CA LEU A 16 1.71 -14.82 0.24
C LEU A 16 0.21 -15.13 0.00
N ALA A 17 -0.14 -16.39 -0.30
CA ALA A 17 -1.51 -16.82 -0.62
C ALA A 17 -2.54 -16.56 0.50
N PHE A 18 -2.07 -16.34 1.74
CA PHE A 18 -2.90 -15.97 2.87
C PHE A 18 -3.47 -14.55 2.77
N ILE A 19 -2.93 -13.68 1.91
CA ILE A 19 -3.47 -12.35 1.67
C ILE A 19 -4.81 -12.48 0.91
N LYS A 20 -5.85 -11.87 1.47
CA LYS A 20 -7.21 -11.88 0.92
C LYS A 20 -7.46 -10.64 0.07
N GLN A 21 -7.17 -9.47 0.63
CA GLN A 21 -7.44 -8.17 0.02
C GLN A 21 -6.55 -7.10 0.66
N GLY A 22 -6.59 -5.89 0.10
CA GLY A 22 -5.95 -4.75 0.73
C GLY A 22 -6.38 -3.44 0.10
N HIS A 23 -6.08 -2.33 0.77
CA HIS A 23 -6.43 -1.01 0.30
C HIS A 23 -5.46 0.06 0.78
N LEU A 24 -5.32 1.15 0.03
CA LEU A 24 -4.59 2.33 0.49
C LEU A 24 -5.40 3.01 1.60
N ASN A 25 -4.89 2.97 2.82
CA ASN A 25 -5.53 3.58 3.97
C ASN A 25 -5.30 5.10 3.99
N MET A 26 -4.05 5.53 3.72
CA MET A 26 -3.68 6.94 3.73
C MET A 26 -2.41 7.23 2.95
N LEU A 27 -2.33 8.46 2.45
CA LEU A 27 -1.10 9.12 2.06
C LEU A 27 -0.81 10.22 3.08
N LEU A 28 0.40 10.22 3.62
CA LEU A 28 0.88 11.21 4.57
C LEU A 28 1.99 12.04 3.92
N LEU A 29 1.94 13.35 4.09
CA LEU A 29 3.07 14.25 3.84
C LEU A 29 3.74 14.53 5.19
N VAL A 30 5.00 14.13 5.34
CA VAL A 30 5.78 14.24 6.57
C VAL A 30 6.58 15.53 6.52
N GLY A 31 6.15 16.52 7.31
CA GLY A 31 6.84 17.79 7.48
C GLY A 31 8.19 17.62 8.18
N LYS A 32 9.03 18.66 8.07
CA LYS A 32 10.37 18.69 8.69
C LYS A 32 10.34 18.60 10.22
N ASP A 33 9.25 19.06 10.83
CA ASP A 33 9.04 19.06 12.29
C ASP A 33 8.42 17.75 12.80
N GLY A 34 8.23 16.75 11.92
CA GLY A 34 7.60 15.47 12.25
C GLY A 34 6.07 15.48 12.22
N GLU A 35 5.45 16.64 11.97
CA GLU A 35 4.00 16.72 11.73
C GLU A 35 3.64 16.02 10.40
N ALA A 36 2.60 15.19 10.43
CA ALA A 36 2.12 14.47 9.27
C ALA A 36 0.76 15.03 8.82
N GLU A 37 0.73 15.59 7.61
CA GLU A 37 -0.51 16.04 6.96
C GLU A 37 -1.11 14.86 6.17
N ARG A 38 -2.40 14.58 6.36
CA ARG A 38 -3.10 13.56 5.56
C ARG A 38 -3.51 14.15 4.21
N ILE A 39 -3.07 13.51 3.14
CA ILE A 39 -3.46 13.85 1.77
C ILE A 39 -4.62 12.93 1.34
N PRO A 40 -5.73 13.49 0.82
CA PRO A 40 -6.82 12.69 0.27
C PRO A 40 -6.37 11.80 -0.89
N THR A 41 -6.73 10.52 -0.85
CA THR A 41 -6.36 9.52 -1.86
C THR A 41 -7.54 9.02 -2.68
N GLY A 42 -8.76 9.50 -2.41
CA GLY A 42 -9.98 9.02 -3.07
C GLY A 42 -10.09 9.35 -4.56
N ASN A 43 -9.12 10.08 -5.11
CA ASN A 43 -9.02 10.34 -6.54
C ASN A 43 -7.56 10.65 -6.91
N LEU A 44 -7.30 10.96 -8.18
CA LEU A 44 -5.97 11.27 -8.70
C LEU A 44 -5.51 12.71 -8.43
N SER A 45 -6.23 13.53 -7.65
CA SER A 45 -5.87 14.94 -7.43
C SER A 45 -4.51 15.12 -6.78
N PHE A 46 -4.10 14.22 -5.88
CA PHE A 46 -2.78 14.27 -5.24
C PHE A 46 -1.62 14.12 -6.23
N MET A 47 -1.87 13.57 -7.42
CA MET A 47 -0.88 13.52 -8.49
C MET A 47 -0.52 14.91 -9.05
N ASN A 48 -1.32 15.94 -8.74
CA ASN A 48 -1.08 17.32 -9.16
C ASN A 48 -0.56 18.19 -8.01
N ASP A 49 -0.43 17.66 -6.79
CA ASP A 49 0.15 18.40 -5.66
C ASP A 49 1.69 18.39 -5.79
N PRO A 50 2.34 19.55 -5.99
CA PRO A 50 3.79 19.64 -6.12
C PRO A 50 4.54 19.29 -4.82
N ARG A 51 3.85 19.30 -3.67
CA ARG A 51 4.42 18.84 -2.39
C ARG A 51 4.56 17.32 -2.36
N VAL A 52 3.69 16.61 -3.09
CA VAL A 52 3.64 15.15 -3.13
C VAL A 52 4.42 14.61 -4.33
N VAL A 53 4.39 15.29 -5.46
CA VAL A 53 5.00 14.84 -6.72
C VAL A 53 6.38 15.46 -6.93
N ARG A 54 7.37 14.59 -7.14
CA ARG A 54 8.75 14.98 -7.44
C ARG A 54 8.93 15.33 -8.92
N ASN A 55 8.46 14.45 -9.79
CA ASN A 55 8.54 14.63 -11.23
C ASN A 55 7.44 13.83 -11.94
N ARG A 56 7.23 14.16 -13.21
CA ARG A 56 6.28 13.49 -14.09
C ARG A 56 6.88 13.32 -15.48
N SER A 57 6.74 12.13 -16.04
CA SER A 57 6.94 11.79 -17.44
C SER A 57 5.62 11.27 -18.04
N MET A 58 5.63 10.87 -19.32
CA MET A 58 4.45 10.25 -19.94
C MET A 58 4.08 8.91 -19.27
N ASP A 59 5.09 8.17 -18.80
CA ASP A 59 4.90 6.81 -18.30
C ASP A 59 4.83 6.73 -16.77
N GLN A 60 5.34 7.74 -16.05
CA GLN A 60 5.44 7.69 -14.60
C GLN A 60 5.23 9.05 -13.92
N VAL A 61 4.54 9.02 -12.79
CA VAL A 61 4.52 10.09 -11.78
C VAL A 61 5.29 9.58 -10.58
N ASN A 62 6.41 10.22 -10.25
CA ASN A 62 7.22 9.84 -9.08
C ASN A 62 6.95 10.77 -7.91
N PHE A 63 6.97 10.23 -6.69
CA PHE A 63 6.65 10.98 -5.49
C PHE A 63 7.89 11.47 -4.74
N ASN A 64 7.70 12.49 -3.92
CA ASN A 64 8.73 13.00 -3.03
C ASN A 64 9.00 12.04 -1.86
N GLY A 65 10.22 12.05 -1.33
CA GLY A 65 10.61 11.14 -0.24
C GLY A 65 10.02 11.50 1.13
N ASP A 66 9.47 12.71 1.26
CA ASP A 66 8.77 13.21 2.45
C ASP A 66 7.32 12.72 2.52
N CYS A 67 6.81 11.97 1.55
CA CYS A 67 5.51 11.32 1.67
C CYS A 67 5.61 9.83 2.02
N ALA A 68 4.58 9.31 2.67
CA ALA A 68 4.47 7.91 3.06
C ALA A 68 3.08 7.37 2.69
N PHE A 69 3.07 6.31 1.88
CA PHE A 69 1.88 5.54 1.56
C PHE A 69 1.67 4.47 2.62
N LYS A 70 0.47 4.38 3.18
CA LYS A 70 0.08 3.36 4.16
C LYS A 70 -1.01 2.48 3.58
N VAL A 71 -0.74 1.19 3.52
CA VAL A 71 -1.65 0.18 2.95
C VAL A 71 -2.05 -0.80 4.03
N THR A 72 -3.33 -1.12 4.12
CA THR A 72 -3.80 -2.24 4.93
C THR A 72 -3.86 -3.48 4.07
N LEU A 73 -3.28 -4.58 4.55
CA LEU A 73 -3.47 -5.91 3.98
C LEU A 73 -4.31 -6.73 4.96
N GLU A 74 -5.34 -7.40 4.43
CA GLU A 74 -6.22 -8.29 5.18
C GLU A 74 -5.96 -9.73 4.75
N PHE A 75 -6.00 -10.64 5.70
CA PHE A 75 -5.70 -12.04 5.51
C PHE A 75 -6.97 -12.89 5.46
N ARG A 76 -6.85 -14.08 4.87
CA ARG A 76 -7.94 -15.05 4.80
C ARG A 76 -8.24 -15.63 6.18
N ASP A 77 -7.18 -15.94 6.92
CA ASP A 77 -7.18 -16.49 8.28
C ASP A 77 -6.17 -15.73 9.13
N ALA A 78 -6.33 -15.78 10.46
CA ALA A 78 -5.36 -15.19 11.38
C ALA A 78 -4.00 -15.90 11.25
N VAL A 79 -2.92 -15.12 11.09
CA VAL A 79 -1.55 -15.61 10.93
C VAL A 79 -0.74 -15.30 12.18
N ALA A 80 0.18 -16.19 12.54
CA ALA A 80 1.09 -15.98 13.65
C ALA A 80 1.99 -14.76 13.43
N CYS A 81 2.14 -13.96 14.49
CA CYS A 81 3.08 -12.86 14.54
C CYS A 81 4.45 -13.32 15.09
N VAL A 82 5.50 -12.54 14.85
CA VAL A 82 6.82 -12.75 15.44
C VAL A 82 6.81 -12.32 16.91
N GLU A 83 6.92 -13.30 17.82
CA GLU A 83 6.82 -13.12 19.29
C GLU A 83 7.79 -12.07 19.85
N GLU A 84 8.95 -11.88 19.22
CA GLU A 84 10.02 -10.99 19.71
C GLU A 84 9.72 -9.49 19.52
N THR A 85 8.73 -9.14 18.69
CA THR A 85 8.44 -7.74 18.30
C THR A 85 6.97 -7.37 18.27
N ALA A 86 6.04 -8.34 18.21
CA ALA A 86 4.62 -8.07 18.07
C ALA A 86 3.89 -7.99 19.42
N VAL A 87 2.89 -7.12 19.50
CA VAL A 87 2.01 -6.96 20.68
C VAL A 87 0.95 -8.09 20.76
N ARG A 88 0.83 -8.90 19.70
CA ARG A 88 -0.21 -9.94 19.54
C ARG A 88 0.44 -11.22 19.03
N GLU A 89 -0.11 -12.36 19.45
CA GLU A 89 0.33 -13.70 18.99
C GLU A 89 -0.11 -13.99 17.56
N THR A 90 -1.27 -13.49 17.14
CA THR A 90 -1.80 -13.64 15.79
C THR A 90 -2.47 -12.36 15.30
N THR A 91 -2.60 -12.22 13.98
CA THR A 91 -3.32 -11.10 13.35
C THR A 91 -3.95 -11.53 12.03
N ASP A 92 -5.11 -10.98 11.72
CA ASP A 92 -5.85 -11.16 10.47
C ASP A 92 -5.68 -9.97 9.51
N TRP A 93 -4.92 -8.94 9.92
CA TRP A 93 -4.54 -7.83 9.07
C TRP A 93 -3.21 -7.21 9.51
N VAL A 94 -2.59 -6.44 8.63
CA VAL A 94 -1.38 -5.66 8.92
C VAL A 94 -1.41 -4.29 8.23
N LEU A 95 -0.74 -3.32 8.84
CA LEU A 95 -0.46 -2.03 8.22
C LEU A 95 0.95 -2.04 7.61
N CYS A 96 1.05 -1.71 6.34
CA CYS A 96 2.29 -1.62 5.58
C CYS A 96 2.60 -0.16 5.25
N SER A 97 3.87 0.15 5.05
CA SER A 97 4.35 1.49 4.70
C SER A 97 5.31 1.43 3.53
N SER A 98 5.19 2.37 2.60
CA SER A 98 6.24 2.69 1.62
C SER A 98 6.49 4.19 1.58
N ARG A 99 7.75 4.59 1.41
CA ARG A 99 8.12 5.99 1.22
C ARG A 99 7.88 6.40 -0.23
N GLY A 100 7.57 7.66 -0.47
CA GLY A 100 7.25 8.15 -1.81
C GLY A 100 8.38 8.01 -2.83
N ASN A 101 9.64 8.04 -2.41
CA ASN A 101 10.77 7.79 -3.31
C ASN A 101 10.87 6.33 -3.79
N ASN A 102 10.16 5.40 -3.14
CA ASN A 102 10.00 4.00 -3.56
C ASN A 102 8.62 3.76 -4.18
N ALA A 103 7.89 4.82 -4.55
CA ALA A 103 6.57 4.72 -5.13
C ALA A 103 6.49 5.49 -6.44
N PHE A 104 5.68 4.98 -7.36
CA PHE A 104 5.32 5.69 -8.58
C PHE A 104 3.92 5.31 -9.03
N TYR A 105 3.29 6.21 -9.77
CA TYR A 105 2.05 5.91 -10.48
C TYR A 105 2.32 5.83 -11.98
N SER A 106 1.85 4.76 -12.62
CA SER A 106 1.85 4.58 -14.08
C SER A 106 0.53 5.10 -14.65
N PRO A 107 0.51 6.22 -15.40
CA PRO A 107 -0.71 6.70 -16.06
C PRO A 107 -1.21 5.76 -17.15
N VAL A 108 -0.30 5.01 -17.78
CA VAL A 108 -0.60 4.05 -18.86
C VAL A 108 -1.35 2.85 -18.30
N GLU A 109 -0.83 2.24 -17.23
CA GLU A 109 -1.44 1.06 -16.60
C GLU A 109 -2.54 1.44 -15.62
N LYS A 110 -2.62 2.71 -15.23
CA LYS A 110 -3.48 3.20 -14.14
C LYS A 110 -3.23 2.42 -12.85
N ARG A 111 -1.95 2.26 -12.50
CA ARG A 111 -1.49 1.52 -11.33
C ARG A 111 -0.60 2.39 -10.46
N LEU A 112 -0.85 2.34 -9.16
CA LEU A 112 0.06 2.87 -8.15
C LEU A 112 0.93 1.71 -7.67
N VAL A 113 2.24 1.84 -7.84
CA VAL A 113 3.22 0.83 -7.46
C VAL A 113 3.99 1.35 -6.25
N LEU A 114 3.95 0.58 -5.17
CA LEU A 114 4.67 0.84 -3.93
C LEU A 114 5.73 -0.24 -3.78
N GLN A 115 6.99 0.13 -3.95
CA GLN A 115 8.12 -0.76 -3.79
C GLN A 115 8.68 -0.67 -2.37
N ASN A 116 9.44 -1.69 -1.97
CA ASN A 116 10.12 -1.73 -0.68
C ASN A 116 9.16 -1.45 0.49
N CYS A 117 7.94 -2.00 0.40
CA CYS A 117 6.95 -1.95 1.46
C CYS A 117 7.44 -2.77 2.64
N THR A 118 7.28 -2.22 3.84
CA THR A 118 7.55 -2.92 5.09
C THR A 118 6.33 -2.89 5.99
N VAL A 119 6.14 -3.93 6.79
CA VAL A 119 5.12 -3.94 7.83
C VAL A 119 5.50 -2.96 8.95
N CYS A 120 4.53 -2.22 9.47
CA CYS A 120 4.74 -1.39 10.64
C CYS A 120 5.02 -2.30 11.85
N LEU A 121 5.95 -1.88 12.71
CA LEU A 121 6.58 -2.66 13.80
C LEU A 121 5.63 -3.46 14.74
N GLN A 122 4.34 -3.14 14.76
CA GLN A 122 3.35 -3.78 15.65
C GLN A 122 2.70 -5.04 15.05
N SER A 123 3.00 -5.40 13.80
CA SER A 123 2.34 -6.52 13.10
C SER A 123 3.31 -7.28 12.18
N ASN A 124 4.39 -7.78 12.78
CA ASN A 124 5.38 -8.59 12.07
C ASN A 124 4.85 -10.00 11.83
N VAL A 125 4.43 -10.29 10.61
CA VAL A 125 4.18 -11.65 10.12
C VAL A 125 5.47 -12.16 9.47
N PRO A 126 5.97 -13.36 9.78
CA PRO A 126 7.24 -13.87 9.24
C PRO A 126 7.36 -13.76 7.72
N ALA A 127 6.27 -14.07 6.99
CA ALA A 127 6.23 -14.00 5.54
C ALA A 127 6.29 -12.58 4.95
N LEU A 128 6.17 -11.53 5.77
CA LEU A 128 6.19 -10.12 5.37
C LEU A 128 7.37 -9.33 5.98
N VAL A 129 8.35 -10.02 6.58
CA VAL A 129 9.53 -9.40 7.19
C VAL A 129 10.40 -8.74 6.13
N ASP A 130 10.73 -9.47 5.05
CA ASP A 130 11.50 -8.87 3.96
C ASP A 130 10.63 -7.91 3.15
N PRO A 131 11.21 -6.83 2.59
CA PRO A 131 10.46 -5.89 1.79
C PRO A 131 9.78 -6.56 0.59
N PHE A 132 8.66 -5.97 0.19
CA PHE A 132 7.84 -6.47 -0.91
C PHE A 132 7.25 -5.30 -1.70
N THR A 133 6.65 -5.58 -2.85
CA THR A 133 6.00 -4.60 -3.71
C THR A 133 4.48 -4.79 -3.66
N ILE A 134 3.75 -3.68 -3.52
CA ILE A 134 2.28 -3.66 -3.61
C ILE A 134 1.89 -2.88 -4.86
N VAL A 135 1.03 -3.47 -5.68
CA VAL A 135 0.43 -2.81 -6.84
C VAL A 135 -1.03 -2.55 -6.55
N LEU A 136 -1.46 -1.29 -6.66
CA LEU A 136 -2.82 -0.86 -6.41
C LEU A 136 -3.48 -0.33 -7.68
N CYS A 137 -4.78 -0.54 -7.77
CA CYS A 137 -5.66 0.02 -8.79
C CYS A 137 -6.75 0.86 -8.15
N LEU A 138 -7.14 1.97 -8.78
CA LEU A 138 -8.25 2.80 -8.31
C LEU A 138 -9.57 2.22 -8.86
N GLN A 139 -10.45 1.79 -7.96
CA GLN A 139 -11.80 1.29 -8.27
C GLN A 139 -12.80 2.01 -7.36
N ASP A 140 -13.83 2.63 -7.94
CA ASP A 140 -14.88 3.35 -7.20
C ASP A 140 -14.33 4.31 -6.13
N ASP A 141 -13.36 5.15 -6.52
CA ASP A 141 -12.68 6.11 -5.64
C ASP A 141 -11.90 5.49 -4.46
N VAL A 142 -11.63 4.18 -4.52
CA VAL A 142 -10.83 3.43 -3.53
C VAL A 142 -9.66 2.75 -4.22
N TRP A 143 -8.45 2.97 -3.69
CA TRP A 143 -7.27 2.23 -4.13
C TRP A 143 -7.28 0.84 -3.51
N GLN A 144 -7.52 -0.18 -4.33
CA GLN A 144 -7.50 -1.57 -3.95
C GLN A 144 -6.19 -2.23 -4.36
N VAL A 145 -5.67 -3.11 -3.50
CA VAL A 145 -4.50 -3.91 -3.83
C VAL A 145 -4.89 -4.93 -4.89
N GLU A 146 -4.22 -4.85 -6.03
CA GLU A 146 -4.35 -5.80 -7.13
C GLU A 146 -3.32 -6.92 -7.01
N ARG A 147 -2.08 -6.58 -6.65
CA ARG A 147 -0.97 -7.54 -6.54
C ARG A 147 -0.08 -7.28 -5.34
N VAL A 148 0.47 -8.35 -4.78
CA VAL A 148 1.58 -8.29 -3.83
C VAL A 148 2.69 -9.21 -4.33
N LEU A 149 3.90 -8.66 -4.50
CA LEU A 149 5.06 -9.34 -5.08
C LEU A 149 6.24 -9.27 -4.10
N ARG A 150 7.10 -10.27 -4.08
CA ARG A 150 8.41 -10.16 -3.40
C ARG A 150 9.35 -9.26 -4.19
#